data_AF-A0A1A2NB63-F1
#
_entry.id   AF-A0A1A2NB63-F1
#
_cell.length_a   1.000
_cell.length_b   1.000
_cell.length_c   1.000
_cell.angle_alpha   90.00
_cell.angle_beta   90.00
_cell.angle_gamma   90.00
#
_symmetry.space_group_name_H-M   'P 1'
#
loop_
_entity.id
_entity.type
_entity.pdbx_description
1 polymer ?
#
loop_
_entity_poly.entity_id
_entity_poly.type
_entity_poly.pdbx_seq_one_letter_code
_entity_poly.pdbx_strand_id
1 'polypeptide(L)'
;MNTYPKQGAGAPDKAARFQRCELITVAAGAVLLVVIGVLSGWAHYSLSTAHLALPNTAAAPASASQPPLTPQRMSAQLRAWLTQAQPSIDALVAARHEIATAAANDDLAGTEATCRSADGAVTSLQRYLPSPDPALSTVLQQATNSYHVGLRYCISGVQRYDGNDIMQAVAYINQGTADLQRATDTLQHDLAYVEPHDPNVMTV
;
A
#
# COMPACT_ATOMS: atom_id res chain seq x y z
N MET A 1 -13.13 71.23 12.95
CA MET A 1 -11.68 71.14 13.27
C MET A 1 -11.30 69.68 13.13
N ASN A 2 -10.86 69.23 11.94
CA ASN A 2 -9.46 69.16 11.50
C ASN A 2 -8.67 68.24 12.45
N THR A 3 -8.10 67.08 12.09
CA THR A 3 -7.59 66.57 10.79
C THR A 3 -7.35 65.04 10.89
N TYR A 4 -7.72 64.27 9.86
CA TYR A 4 -6.94 63.12 9.36
C TYR A 4 -6.13 63.61 8.13
N PRO A 5 -5.07 62.96 7.62
CA PRO A 5 -4.67 61.56 7.80
C PRO A 5 -3.14 61.31 8.00
N LYS A 6 -2.75 60.07 8.30
CA LYS A 6 -1.44 59.54 7.84
C LYS A 6 -1.60 58.13 7.29
N GLN A 7 -1.61 58.06 5.96
CA GLN A 7 -1.15 56.90 5.20
C GLN A 7 0.34 56.69 5.48
N GLY A 8 0.70 55.47 5.88
CA GLY A 8 2.05 54.94 5.85
C GLY A 8 2.04 53.68 5.00
N ALA A 9 2.30 53.86 3.71
CA ALA A 9 2.61 52.80 2.77
C ALA A 9 3.92 52.09 3.19
N GLY A 10 3.98 50.77 3.01
CA GLY A 10 5.21 50.02 3.28
C GLY A 10 5.06 48.51 3.30
N ALA A 11 4.28 47.92 2.38
CA ALA A 11 4.54 46.53 2.00
C ALA A 11 5.74 46.56 1.03
N PRO A 12 6.83 45.85 1.36
CA PRO A 12 7.27 44.82 0.44
C PRO A 12 7.98 43.66 1.15
N ASP A 13 7.25 42.65 1.63
CA ASP A 13 7.89 41.39 2.07
C ASP A 13 7.21 40.14 1.52
N LYS A 14 6.42 40.29 0.44
CA LYS A 14 5.98 39.16 -0.38
C LYS A 14 7.00 38.80 -1.47
N ALA A 15 7.86 39.74 -1.88
CA ALA A 15 8.90 39.51 -2.88
C ALA A 15 10.13 38.76 -2.33
N ALA A 16 10.47 38.93 -1.04
CA ALA A 16 11.63 38.26 -0.43
C ALA A 16 11.44 36.75 -0.19
N ARG A 17 10.19 36.24 -0.19
CA ARG A 17 9.92 34.79 -0.08
C ARG A 17 9.97 34.07 -1.42
N PHE A 18 9.73 34.76 -2.53
CA PHE A 18 9.80 34.17 -3.87
C PHE A 18 11.23 34.00 -4.38
N GLN A 19 12.19 34.73 -3.81
CA GLN A 19 13.61 34.68 -4.22
C GLN A 19 14.41 33.53 -3.57
N ARG A 20 13.81 32.75 -2.65
CA ARG A 20 14.41 31.50 -2.12
C ARG A 20 14.07 30.25 -2.94
N CYS A 21 13.34 30.39 -4.04
CA CYS A 21 13.01 29.29 -4.95
C CYS A 21 14.04 29.03 -6.06
N GLU A 22 15.19 29.72 -6.10
CA GLU A 22 16.18 29.56 -7.18
C GLU A 22 17.57 29.03 -6.75
N LEU A 23 17.73 28.45 -5.56
CA LEU A 23 19.04 27.94 -5.11
C LEU A 23 19.06 26.50 -4.60
N ILE A 24 18.14 25.65 -5.07
CA ILE A 24 18.26 24.20 -4.92
C ILE A 24 17.96 23.50 -6.25
N THR A 25 18.70 23.88 -7.30
CA THR A 25 18.61 23.26 -8.64
C THR A 25 19.92 22.59 -9.05
N VAL A 26 20.79 22.23 -8.10
CA VAL A 26 22.03 21.48 -8.38
C VAL A 26 22.37 20.54 -7.22
N ALA A 27 21.51 19.56 -6.93
CA ALA A 27 21.90 18.40 -6.10
C ALA A 27 20.99 17.15 -6.28
N ALA A 28 20.12 17.13 -7.29
CA ALA A 28 19.16 16.04 -7.50
C ALA A 28 19.62 14.98 -8.54
N GLY A 29 20.87 15.05 -9.01
CA GLY A 29 21.38 14.19 -10.09
C GLY A 29 22.16 12.95 -9.66
N ALA A 30 22.70 12.90 -8.44
CA ALA A 30 23.63 11.83 -8.04
C ALA A 30 23.00 10.72 -7.18
N VAL A 31 21.83 10.95 -6.56
CA VAL A 31 21.20 9.95 -5.66
C VAL A 31 20.34 8.95 -6.43
N LEU A 32 19.77 9.34 -7.59
CA LEU A 32 18.93 8.45 -8.40
C LEU A 32 19.72 7.28 -9.03
N LEU A 33 21.01 7.47 -9.31
CA LEU A 33 21.86 6.42 -9.91
C LEU A 33 22.31 5.35 -8.91
N VAL A 34 22.33 5.65 -7.61
CA VAL A 34 22.70 4.66 -6.59
C VAL A 34 21.55 3.66 -6.35
N VAL A 35 20.29 4.10 -6.45
CA VAL A 35 19.12 3.22 -6.29
C VAL A 35 18.97 2.26 -7.47
N ILE A 36 19.27 2.70 -8.70
CA ILE A 36 19.24 1.83 -9.89
C ILE A 36 20.40 0.81 -9.87
N GLY A 37 21.58 1.20 -9.39
CA GLY A 37 22.75 0.29 -9.28
C GLY A 37 22.57 -0.83 -8.25
N VAL A 38 21.91 -0.55 -7.11
CA VAL A 38 21.69 -1.56 -6.07
C VAL A 38 20.61 -2.57 -6.47
N LEU A 39 19.61 -2.17 -7.26
CA LEU A 39 18.57 -3.08 -7.76
C LEU A 39 19.03 -3.93 -8.95
N SER A 40 19.96 -3.44 -9.78
CA SER A 40 20.49 -4.20 -10.93
C SER A 40 21.58 -5.21 -10.54
N GLY A 41 22.27 -5.02 -9.41
CA GLY A 41 23.22 -6.00 -8.89
C GLY A 41 22.58 -7.33 -8.46
N TRP A 42 21.39 -7.30 -7.87
CA TRP A 42 20.73 -8.53 -7.36
C TRP A 42 20.10 -9.41 -8.44
N ALA A 43 19.86 -8.88 -9.65
CA ALA A 43 19.34 -9.66 -10.76
C ALA A 43 20.42 -10.53 -11.45
N HIS A 44 21.70 -10.16 -11.35
CA HIS A 44 22.80 -10.89 -12.00
C HIS A 44 23.57 -11.85 -11.08
N TYR A 45 23.57 -11.65 -9.74
CA TYR A 45 24.25 -12.58 -8.83
C TYR A 45 23.49 -13.89 -8.57
N SER A 46 22.18 -13.94 -8.81
CA SER A 46 21.37 -15.14 -8.58
C SER A 46 21.42 -16.15 -9.75
N LEU A 47 21.85 -15.74 -10.95
CA LEU A 47 21.95 -16.62 -12.11
C LEU A 47 23.33 -17.29 -12.29
N SER A 48 24.38 -16.86 -11.58
CA SER A 48 25.75 -17.34 -11.81
C SER A 48 26.31 -18.32 -10.78
N THR A 49 25.52 -18.78 -9.80
CA THR A 49 25.97 -19.79 -8.82
C THR A 49 25.41 -21.20 -9.05
N ALA A 50 24.66 -21.43 -10.14
CA ALA A 50 23.95 -22.70 -10.37
C ALA A 50 24.66 -23.72 -11.30
N HIS A 51 25.85 -23.43 -11.84
CA HIS A 51 26.54 -24.38 -12.72
C HIS A 51 28.00 -24.59 -12.29
N LEU A 52 28.22 -25.49 -11.32
CA LEU A 52 29.42 -26.34 -11.22
C LEU A 52 29.27 -27.31 -10.03
N ALA A 53 28.42 -28.32 -10.18
CA ALA A 53 28.48 -29.53 -9.35
C ALA A 53 27.77 -30.69 -10.07
N LEU A 54 28.51 -31.47 -10.85
CA LEU A 54 28.26 -32.90 -11.02
C LEU A 54 29.62 -33.61 -10.88
N PRO A 55 29.68 -34.75 -10.18
CA PRO A 55 29.03 -35.94 -10.70
C PRO A 55 28.29 -36.82 -9.67
N ASN A 56 27.24 -37.49 -10.16
CA ASN A 56 26.62 -38.74 -9.70
C ASN A 56 26.31 -38.91 -8.21
N THR A 57 25.01 -38.95 -7.85
CA THR A 57 24.34 -40.14 -7.27
C THR A 57 22.84 -39.83 -7.05
N ALA A 58 21.99 -40.75 -7.52
CA ALA A 58 20.53 -40.86 -7.33
C ALA A 58 19.66 -39.70 -7.86
N ALA A 59 18.88 -40.00 -8.89
CA ALA A 59 17.73 -39.19 -9.29
C ALA A 59 16.81 -38.98 -8.07
N ALA A 60 16.72 -37.73 -7.60
CA ALA A 60 15.64 -37.33 -6.72
C ALA A 60 14.31 -37.68 -7.42
N PRO A 61 13.32 -38.27 -6.73
CA PRO A 61 12.02 -38.47 -7.33
C PRO A 61 11.53 -37.11 -7.83
N ALA A 62 11.18 -37.05 -9.11
CA ALA A 62 10.57 -35.88 -9.72
C ALA A 62 9.54 -35.34 -8.72
N SER A 63 9.74 -34.11 -8.25
CA SER A 63 8.74 -33.41 -7.45
C SER A 63 7.43 -33.59 -8.17
N ALA A 64 6.50 -34.32 -7.55
CA ALA A 64 5.23 -34.63 -8.15
C ALA A 64 4.62 -33.31 -8.60
N SER A 65 4.54 -33.13 -9.92
CA SER A 65 3.87 -31.99 -10.53
C SER A 65 2.48 -31.95 -9.91
N GLN A 66 2.23 -30.95 -9.06
CA GLN A 66 0.90 -30.77 -8.51
C GLN A 66 -0.05 -30.66 -9.70
N PRO A 67 -1.15 -31.42 -9.72
CA PRO A 67 -2.10 -31.34 -10.82
C PRO A 67 -2.53 -29.87 -10.96
N PRO A 68 -2.65 -29.36 -12.20
CA PRO A 68 -3.04 -27.98 -12.42
C PRO A 68 -4.32 -27.67 -11.64
N LEU A 69 -4.35 -26.52 -10.95
CA LEU A 69 -5.51 -26.07 -10.20
C LEU A 69 -6.67 -25.91 -11.17
N THR A 70 -7.76 -26.64 -10.91
CA THR A 70 -9.00 -26.43 -11.66
C THR A 70 -9.60 -25.09 -11.27
N PRO A 71 -10.35 -24.42 -12.16
CA PRO A 71 -11.05 -23.18 -11.83
C PRO A 71 -11.87 -23.29 -10.53
N GLN A 72 -12.59 -24.40 -10.35
CA GLN A 72 -13.36 -24.67 -9.12
C GLN A 72 -12.48 -24.72 -7.86
N ARG A 73 -11.29 -25.33 -7.91
CA ARG A 73 -10.38 -25.33 -6.75
C ARG A 73 -9.83 -23.95 -6.46
N MET A 74 -9.51 -23.17 -7.50
CA MET A 74 -9.04 -21.80 -7.35
C MET A 74 -10.10 -20.91 -6.67
N SER A 75 -11.36 -20.96 -7.12
CA SER A 75 -12.44 -20.19 -6.48
C SER A 75 -12.71 -20.62 -5.04
N ALA A 76 -12.60 -21.92 -4.72
CA ALA A 76 -12.74 -22.40 -3.35
C ALA A 76 -11.61 -21.89 -2.44
N GLN A 77 -10.37 -21.85 -2.95
CA GLN A 77 -9.22 -21.29 -2.24
C GLN A 77 -9.36 -19.78 -2.01
N LEU A 78 -9.80 -19.03 -3.03
CA LEU A 78 -10.06 -17.59 -2.91
C LEU A 78 -11.16 -17.29 -1.89
N ARG A 79 -12.26 -18.07 -1.87
CA ARG A 79 -13.33 -17.93 -0.87
C ARG A 79 -12.86 -18.26 0.55
N ALA A 80 -12.04 -19.31 0.70
CA ALA A 80 -11.45 -19.67 1.98
C ALA A 80 -10.50 -18.59 2.50
N TRP A 81 -9.67 -18.05 1.61
CA TRP A 81 -8.80 -16.92 1.90
C TRP A 81 -9.60 -15.68 2.33
N LEU A 82 -10.64 -15.31 1.57
CA LEU A 82 -11.46 -14.13 1.88
C LEU A 82 -12.07 -14.22 3.28
N THR A 83 -12.58 -15.39 3.67
CA THR A 83 -13.10 -15.63 5.03
C THR A 83 -12.07 -15.29 6.12
N GLN A 84 -10.78 -15.54 5.87
CA GLN A 84 -9.69 -15.24 6.81
C GLN A 84 -9.24 -13.78 6.74
N ALA A 85 -9.24 -13.18 5.54
CA ALA A 85 -8.77 -11.82 5.31
C ALA A 85 -9.82 -10.75 5.68
N GLN A 86 -11.11 -11.07 5.57
CA GLN A 86 -12.23 -10.13 5.74
C GLN A 86 -12.14 -9.30 7.03
N PRO A 87 -11.86 -9.89 8.22
CA PRO A 87 -11.77 -9.10 9.45
C PRO A 87 -10.65 -8.05 9.42
N SER A 88 -9.54 -8.34 8.74
CA SER A 88 -8.44 -7.39 8.60
C SER A 88 -8.76 -6.29 7.60
N ILE A 89 -9.46 -6.62 6.51
CA ILE A 89 -9.95 -5.65 5.52
C ILE A 89 -10.95 -4.70 6.19
N ASP A 90 -11.94 -5.25 6.89
CA ASP A 90 -12.95 -4.46 7.62
C ASP A 90 -12.31 -3.56 8.68
N ALA A 91 -11.31 -4.07 9.41
CA ALA A 91 -10.56 -3.28 10.39
C ALA A 91 -9.81 -2.11 9.75
N LEU A 92 -9.23 -2.27 8.55
CA LEU A 92 -8.56 -1.17 7.83
C LEU A 92 -9.55 -0.11 7.35
N VAL A 93 -10.73 -0.53 6.88
CA VAL A 93 -11.80 0.39 6.47
C VAL A 93 -12.34 1.17 7.68
N ALA A 94 -12.60 0.49 8.78
CA ALA A 94 -13.05 1.10 10.04
C ALA A 94 -12.00 2.08 10.58
N ALA A 95 -10.73 1.66 10.64
CA ALA A 95 -9.64 2.49 11.12
C ALA A 95 -9.51 3.80 10.35
N ARG A 96 -9.70 3.80 9.03
CA ARG A 96 -9.68 5.03 8.23
C ARG A 96 -10.76 6.02 8.69
N HIS A 97 -11.97 5.53 8.93
CA HIS A 97 -13.08 6.37 9.40
C HIS A 97 -12.84 6.89 10.83
N GLU A 98 -12.35 6.02 11.70
CA GLU A 98 -12.01 6.37 13.09
C GLU A 98 -10.87 7.38 13.17
N ILE A 99 -9.80 7.23 12.38
CA ILE A 99 -8.70 8.22 12.27
C ILE A 99 -9.24 9.58 11.86
N ALA A 100 -10.07 9.63 10.81
CA ALA A 100 -10.65 10.88 10.34
C ALA A 100 -11.56 11.53 11.39
N THR A 101 -12.35 10.72 12.11
CA THR A 101 -13.26 11.18 13.16
C THR A 101 -12.49 11.69 14.38
N ALA A 102 -11.46 10.97 14.84
CA ALA A 102 -10.61 11.37 15.93
C ALA A 102 -9.86 12.67 15.60
N ALA A 103 -9.28 12.76 14.40
CA ALA A 103 -8.60 13.96 13.93
C ALA A 103 -9.55 15.18 13.85
N ALA A 104 -10.80 15.00 13.41
CA ALA A 104 -11.79 16.08 13.36
C ALA A 104 -12.22 16.59 14.74
N ASN A 105 -12.05 15.78 15.79
CA ASN A 105 -12.36 16.11 17.18
C ASN A 105 -11.12 16.55 17.98
N ASP A 106 -9.98 16.77 17.32
CA ASP A 106 -8.68 17.02 17.95
C ASP A 106 -8.26 15.91 18.95
N ASP A 107 -8.77 14.69 18.78
CA ASP A 107 -8.46 13.52 19.61
C ASP A 107 -7.18 12.83 19.11
N LEU A 108 -6.06 13.39 19.53
CA LEU A 108 -4.74 12.86 19.19
C LEU A 108 -4.51 11.47 19.77
N ALA A 109 -4.97 11.21 21.00
CA ALA A 109 -4.82 9.91 21.64
C ALA A 109 -5.61 8.82 20.89
N GLY A 110 -6.85 9.13 20.50
CA GLY A 110 -7.68 8.27 19.66
C GLY A 110 -7.04 8.03 18.29
N THR A 111 -6.52 9.09 17.65
CA THR A 111 -5.84 8.98 16.35
C THR A 111 -4.62 8.04 16.43
N GLU A 112 -3.76 8.21 17.43
CA GLU A 112 -2.59 7.35 17.63
C GLU A 112 -2.98 5.89 17.91
N ALA A 113 -3.97 5.67 18.79
CA ALA A 113 -4.45 4.34 19.14
C ALA A 113 -5.03 3.61 17.93
N THR A 114 -5.87 4.28 17.13
CA THR A 114 -6.43 3.71 15.90
C THR A 114 -5.32 3.41 14.88
N CYS A 115 -4.34 4.30 14.70
CA CYS A 115 -3.23 4.05 13.77
C CYS A 115 -2.37 2.84 14.17
N ARG A 116 -2.17 2.60 15.47
CA ARG A 116 -1.51 1.37 15.96
C ARG A 116 -2.35 0.11 15.75
N SER A 117 -3.65 0.18 16.03
CA SER A 117 -4.57 -0.94 15.81
C SER A 117 -4.59 -1.36 14.33
N ALA A 118 -4.66 -0.37 13.44
CA ALA A 118 -4.64 -0.59 11.99
C ALA A 118 -3.34 -1.28 11.52
N ASP A 119 -2.19 -1.00 12.12
CA ASP A 119 -0.92 -1.63 11.75
C ASP A 119 -0.92 -3.15 12.05
N GLY A 120 -1.64 -3.54 13.12
CA GLY A 120 -1.93 -4.95 13.42
C GLY A 120 -2.82 -5.61 12.36
N ALA A 121 -3.81 -4.90 11.82
CA ALA A 121 -4.66 -5.39 10.73
C ALA A 121 -3.85 -5.54 9.42
N VAL A 122 -2.97 -4.58 9.10
CA VAL A 122 -2.04 -4.70 7.96
C VAL A 122 -1.17 -5.94 8.08
N THR A 123 -0.54 -6.13 9.25
CA THR A 123 0.32 -7.30 9.52
C THR A 123 -0.45 -8.61 9.35
N SER A 124 -1.70 -8.65 9.79
CA SER A 124 -2.57 -9.83 9.65
C SER A 124 -2.90 -10.12 8.19
N LEU A 125 -3.23 -9.09 7.40
CA LEU A 125 -3.50 -9.23 5.97
C LEU A 125 -2.25 -9.67 5.18
N GLN A 126 -1.06 -9.17 5.53
CA GLN A 126 0.21 -9.56 4.90
C GLN A 126 0.58 -11.02 5.14
N ARG A 127 0.24 -11.58 6.31
CA ARG A 127 0.55 -12.97 6.64
C ARG A 127 -0.19 -13.97 5.73
N TYR A 128 -1.34 -13.57 5.22
CA TYR A 128 -2.22 -14.42 4.43
C TYR A 128 -2.48 -13.75 3.08
N LEU A 129 -1.48 -13.65 2.21
CA LEU A 129 -1.74 -13.27 0.81
C LEU A 129 -2.39 -14.45 0.05
N PRO A 130 -3.32 -14.19 -0.87
CA PRO A 130 -4.04 -15.24 -1.58
C PRO A 130 -3.12 -16.02 -2.52
N SER A 131 -3.18 -17.35 -2.43
CA SER A 131 -2.59 -18.27 -3.42
C SER A 131 -3.72 -19.05 -4.09
N PRO A 132 -3.69 -19.28 -5.41
CA PRO A 132 -2.58 -19.08 -6.35
C PRO A 132 -2.59 -17.75 -7.13
N ASP A 133 -3.48 -16.82 -6.82
CA ASP A 133 -3.73 -15.63 -7.65
C ASP A 133 -2.63 -14.56 -7.49
N PRO A 134 -1.71 -14.41 -8.47
CA PRO A 134 -0.61 -13.48 -8.38
C PRO A 134 -1.06 -12.02 -8.60
N ALA A 135 -2.14 -11.80 -9.35
CA ALA A 135 -2.65 -10.47 -9.64
C ALA A 135 -3.25 -9.86 -8.37
N LEU A 136 -4.11 -10.62 -7.69
CA LEU A 136 -4.69 -10.24 -6.39
C LEU A 136 -3.62 -10.10 -5.30
N SER A 137 -2.66 -11.04 -5.24
CA SER A 137 -1.54 -10.94 -4.30
C SER A 137 -0.72 -9.66 -4.49
N THR A 138 -0.43 -9.29 -5.73
CA THR A 138 0.36 -8.10 -6.05
C THR A 138 -0.33 -6.82 -5.57
N VAL A 139 -1.64 -6.67 -5.85
CA VAL A 139 -2.38 -5.46 -5.47
C VAL A 139 -2.60 -5.38 -3.95
N LEU A 140 -2.82 -6.51 -3.27
CA LEU A 140 -2.88 -6.55 -1.81
C LEU A 140 -1.54 -6.21 -1.15
N GLN A 141 -0.43 -6.62 -1.76
CA GLN A 141 0.90 -6.25 -1.29
C GLN A 141 1.16 -4.75 -1.46
N GLN A 142 0.71 -4.14 -2.56
CA GLN A 142 0.75 -2.69 -2.75
C GLN A 142 -0.08 -1.96 -1.68
N ALA A 143 -1.32 -2.44 -1.44
CA ALA A 143 -2.21 -1.86 -0.44
C ALA A 143 -1.60 -1.90 0.96
N THR A 144 -1.16 -3.08 1.40
CA THR A 144 -0.58 -3.28 2.73
C THR A 144 0.72 -2.48 2.92
N ASN A 145 1.56 -2.36 1.89
CA ASN A 145 2.76 -1.52 1.95
C ASN A 145 2.40 -0.03 2.12
N SER A 146 1.43 0.46 1.33
CA SER A 146 0.94 1.83 1.42
C SER A 146 0.37 2.13 2.82
N TYR A 147 -0.49 1.27 3.36
CA TYR A 147 -0.98 1.42 4.74
C TYR A 147 0.15 1.40 5.77
N HIS A 148 1.09 0.45 5.68
CA HIS A 148 2.18 0.37 6.66
C HIS A 148 3.07 1.63 6.68
N VAL A 149 3.30 2.26 5.52
CA VAL A 149 3.99 3.55 5.45
C VAL A 149 3.12 4.67 6.05
N GLY A 150 1.86 4.76 5.63
CA GLY A 150 0.94 5.80 6.09
C GLY A 150 0.66 5.77 7.60
N LEU A 151 0.53 4.59 8.18
CA LEU A 151 0.29 4.41 9.61
C LEU A 151 1.50 4.79 10.46
N ARG A 152 2.72 4.54 9.97
CA ARG A 152 3.94 5.03 10.63
C ARG A 152 4.01 6.55 10.64
N TYR A 153 3.68 7.20 9.51
CA TYR A 153 3.55 8.66 9.43
C TYR A 153 2.43 9.19 10.33
N CYS A 154 1.30 8.48 10.44
CA CYS A 154 0.22 8.88 11.33
C CYS A 154 0.71 8.92 12.78
N ILE A 155 1.31 7.82 13.25
CA ILE A 155 1.81 7.69 14.61
C ILE A 155 2.87 8.78 14.88
N SER A 156 3.82 8.96 13.96
CA SER A 156 4.90 9.94 14.14
C SER A 156 4.39 11.38 14.10
N GLY A 157 3.44 11.67 13.19
CA GLY A 157 2.82 12.99 13.05
C GLY A 157 2.02 13.38 14.29
N VAL A 158 1.26 12.45 14.87
CA VAL A 158 0.54 12.69 16.13
C VAL A 158 1.50 12.91 17.29
N GLN A 159 2.51 12.03 17.46
CA GLN A 159 3.45 12.13 18.58
C GLN A 159 4.30 13.41 18.55
N ARG A 160 4.62 13.91 17.35
CA ARG A 160 5.45 15.11 17.16
C ARG A 160 4.66 16.37 16.88
N TYR A 161 3.34 16.29 16.77
CA TYR A 161 2.48 17.39 16.30
C TYR A 161 2.96 17.93 14.94
N ASP A 162 3.40 17.02 14.06
CA ASP A 162 3.99 17.34 12.76
C ASP A 162 2.95 17.21 11.65
N GLY A 163 2.45 18.36 11.18
CA GLY A 163 1.48 18.41 10.09
C GLY A 163 1.99 17.85 8.76
N ASN A 164 3.30 17.87 8.50
CA ASN A 164 3.85 17.28 7.28
C ASN A 164 3.74 15.75 7.30
N ASP A 165 4.06 15.13 8.43
CA ASP A 165 3.86 13.70 8.63
C ASP A 165 2.38 13.31 8.52
N ILE A 166 1.48 14.11 9.11
CA ILE A 166 0.03 13.86 8.96
C ILE A 166 -0.40 13.93 7.49
N MET A 167 0.10 14.88 6.70
CA MET A 167 -0.18 14.93 5.27
C MET A 167 0.35 13.69 4.52
N GLN A 168 1.55 13.21 4.85
CA GLN A 168 2.09 11.97 4.29
C GLN A 168 1.24 10.76 4.67
N ALA A 169 0.80 10.69 5.94
CA ALA A 169 -0.10 9.65 6.42
C ALA A 169 -1.38 9.58 5.59
N VAL A 170 -2.03 10.73 5.37
CA VAL A 170 -3.24 10.84 4.54
C VAL A 170 -2.99 10.37 3.11
N ALA A 171 -1.89 10.78 2.49
CA ALA A 171 -1.56 10.39 1.12
C ALA A 171 -1.41 8.86 0.98
N TYR A 172 -0.62 8.25 1.87
CA TYR A 172 -0.37 6.81 1.84
C TYR A 172 -1.59 5.96 2.26
N ILE A 173 -2.38 6.40 3.25
CA ILE A 173 -3.62 5.72 3.65
C ILE A 173 -4.65 5.75 2.51
N ASN A 174 -4.78 6.89 1.80
CA ASN A 174 -5.66 6.98 0.64
C ASN A 174 -5.17 6.09 -0.51
N GLN A 175 -3.86 6.04 -0.77
CA GLN A 175 -3.29 5.11 -1.76
C GLN A 175 -3.58 3.66 -1.38
N GLY A 176 -3.35 3.27 -0.12
CA GLY A 176 -3.68 1.92 0.36
C GLY A 176 -5.15 1.57 0.23
N THR A 177 -6.04 2.54 0.48
CA THR A 177 -7.50 2.38 0.30
C THR A 177 -7.85 2.15 -1.17
N ALA A 178 -7.26 2.93 -2.09
CA ALA A 178 -7.47 2.75 -3.52
C ALA A 178 -6.96 1.38 -4.00
N ASP A 179 -5.85 0.91 -3.46
CA ASP A 179 -5.29 -0.41 -3.79
C ASP A 179 -6.17 -1.54 -3.23
N LEU A 180 -6.73 -1.41 -2.02
CA LEU A 180 -7.72 -2.36 -1.51
C LEU A 180 -8.97 -2.42 -2.39
N GLN A 181 -9.46 -1.27 -2.87
CA GLN A 181 -10.60 -1.25 -3.80
C GLN A 181 -10.26 -2.01 -5.09
N ARG A 182 -9.08 -1.78 -5.68
CA ARG A 182 -8.61 -2.54 -6.85
C ARG A 182 -8.50 -4.03 -6.56
N ALA A 183 -8.07 -4.43 -5.36
CA ALA A 183 -8.03 -5.83 -4.94
C ALA A 183 -9.43 -6.44 -4.88
N THR A 184 -10.42 -5.72 -4.37
CA THR A 184 -11.83 -6.15 -4.39
C THR A 184 -12.34 -6.34 -5.80
N ASP A 185 -12.04 -5.42 -6.72
CA ASP A 185 -12.46 -5.50 -8.13
C ASP A 185 -11.83 -6.73 -8.82
N THR A 186 -10.54 -7.00 -8.59
CA THR A 186 -9.86 -8.22 -9.09
C THR A 186 -10.53 -9.48 -8.56
N LEU A 187 -10.76 -9.55 -7.24
CA LEU A 187 -11.40 -10.71 -6.61
C LEU A 187 -12.80 -10.98 -7.19
N GLN A 188 -13.60 -9.94 -7.41
CA GLN A 188 -14.93 -10.07 -8.02
C GLN A 188 -14.84 -10.62 -9.44
N HIS A 189 -13.89 -10.12 -10.24
CA HIS A 189 -13.64 -10.61 -11.59
C HIS A 189 -13.28 -12.11 -11.59
N ASP A 190 -12.36 -12.53 -10.73
CA ASP A 190 -11.88 -13.91 -10.67
C ASP A 190 -12.95 -14.88 -10.17
N LEU A 191 -13.81 -14.45 -9.24
CA LEU A 191 -14.94 -15.25 -8.78
C LEU A 191 -16.04 -15.38 -9.84
N ALA A 192 -16.35 -14.29 -10.56
CA ALA A 192 -17.36 -14.29 -11.62
C ALA A 192 -16.95 -15.14 -12.84
N TYR A 193 -15.65 -15.21 -13.16
CA TYR A 193 -15.14 -16.03 -14.28
C TYR A 193 -15.26 -17.54 -14.02
N VAL A 194 -15.30 -17.97 -12.75
CA VAL A 194 -15.33 -19.39 -12.38
C VAL A 194 -16.74 -19.95 -12.25
N GLU A 195 -17.75 -19.12 -11.99
CA GLU A 195 -19.14 -19.56 -11.99
C GLU A 195 -19.56 -19.94 -13.42
N PRO A 196 -19.96 -21.21 -13.67
CA PRO A 196 -20.50 -21.57 -14.98
C PRO A 196 -21.79 -20.77 -15.17
N HIS A 197 -21.84 -19.91 -16.19
CA HIS A 197 -23.12 -19.59 -16.82
C HIS A 197 -23.65 -20.94 -17.32
N ASP A 198 -24.73 -21.43 -16.72
CA ASP A 198 -25.47 -22.56 -17.25
C ASP A 198 -26.42 -22.01 -18.34
N PRO A 199 -26.07 -22.10 -19.64
CA PRO A 199 -26.92 -21.58 -20.71
C PRO A 199 -28.23 -22.39 -20.85
N ASN A 200 -28.41 -23.47 -20.09
CA ASN A 200 -29.59 -24.35 -20.16
C ASN A 200 -30.69 -24.00 -19.17
N VAL A 201 -30.57 -22.95 -18.35
CA VAL A 201 -31.71 -22.43 -17.58
C VAL A 201 -32.52 -21.49 -18.48
N MET A 202 -33.20 -22.07 -19.48
CA MET A 202 -34.36 -21.42 -20.08
C MET A 202 -35.45 -21.37 -19.00
N THR A 203 -35.77 -20.17 -18.53
CA THR A 203 -36.94 -19.93 -17.71
C THR A 203 -38.18 -20.26 -18.54
N VAL A 204 -38.96 -21.25 -18.06
CA VAL A 204 -40.25 -21.69 -18.60
C VAL A 204 -41.34 -20.71 -18.20
#